data_AF-A0A2G6EVH3-F1
#
_entry.id   AF-A0A2G6EVH3-F1
#
_cell.length_a   1.000
_cell.length_b   1.000
_cell.length_c   1.000
_cell.angle_alpha   90.00
_cell.angle_beta   90.00
_cell.angle_gamma   90.00
#
_symmetry.space_group_name_H-M   'P 1'
#
loop_
_entity.id
_entity.type
_entity.pdbx_description
1 polymer ?
#
loop_
_entity_poly.entity_id
_entity_poly.type
_entity_poly.pdbx_seq_one_letter_code
_entity_poly.pdbx_strand_id
1 'polypeptide(L)'
;MKFVDEATVTVRAGKGGNGVVSFHREKFVPFGGPDGGDGGDGGSIFVEANEALNTLSEYRFTRTWLAEDGEKGKGGNRTGAKGED
;
A
#
# COMPACT_ATOMS: atom_id res chain seq x y z
N MET A 1 -25.22 9.28 -25.61
CA MET A 1 -24.79 8.00 -24.99
C MET A 1 -23.43 7.65 -25.57
N LYS A 2 -22.36 7.57 -24.76
CA LYS A 2 -21.03 7.14 -25.24
C LYS A 2 -20.82 5.71 -24.79
N PHE A 3 -21.04 4.76 -25.69
CA PHE A 3 -20.73 3.36 -25.46
C PHE A 3 -19.23 3.17 -25.72
N VAL A 4 -18.55 2.60 -24.72
CA VAL A 4 -17.13 2.22 -24.80
C VAL A 4 -17.08 0.78 -24.30
N ASP A 5 -16.68 -0.12 -25.19
CA ASP A 5 -16.51 -1.55 -24.93
C ASP A 5 -15.09 -1.90 -24.48
N GLU A 6 -14.10 -1.09 -24.88
CA GLU A 6 -12.70 -1.28 -24.54
C GLU A 6 -12.09 -0.05 -23.86
N ALA A 7 -11.38 -0.29 -22.75
CA ALA A 7 -10.61 0.72 -22.05
C ALA A 7 -9.24 0.16 -21.65
N THR A 8 -8.19 0.96 -21.85
CA THR A 8 -6.83 0.64 -21.38
C THR A 8 -6.51 1.47 -20.16
N VAL A 9 -6.15 0.78 -19.09
CA VAL A 9 -5.89 1.34 -17.76
C VAL A 9 -4.51 0.94 -17.28
N THR A 10 -3.88 1.81 -16.49
CA THR A 10 -2.62 1.52 -15.80
C THR A 10 -2.93 1.31 -14.33
N VAL A 11 -2.53 0.15 -13.80
CA VAL A 11 -2.68 -0.19 -12.39
C VAL A 11 -1.31 -0.39 -11.76
N ARG A 12 -1.14 0.07 -10.52
CA ARG A 12 0.07 -0.16 -9.73
C ARG A 12 -0.31 -0.50 -8.31
N ALA A 13 0.08 -1.70 -7.87
CA ALA A 13 -0.02 -2.07 -6.45
C ALA A 13 0.83 -1.13 -5.58
N GLY A 14 0.52 -1.14 -4.28
CA GLY A 14 1.29 -0.44 -3.28
C GLY A 14 2.70 -1.03 -3.17
N LYS A 15 3.69 -0.16 -3.00
CA LYS A 15 5.03 -0.60 -2.62
C LYS A 15 5.02 -1.03 -1.15
N GLY A 16 5.71 -2.12 -0.84
CA GLY A 16 5.99 -2.47 0.56
C GLY A 16 6.78 -1.37 1.28
N GLY A 17 6.40 -1.15 2.54
CA GLY A 17 7.09 -0.28 3.47
C GLY A 17 8.51 -0.77 3.73
N ASN A 18 9.42 0.16 4.04
CA ASN A 18 10.78 -0.22 4.40
C ASN A 18 10.82 -0.60 5.89
N GLY A 19 11.55 -1.64 6.25
CA GLY A 19 11.94 -1.89 7.64
C GLY A 19 12.87 -0.80 8.17
N VAL A 20 13.06 -0.75 9.49
CA VAL A 20 13.96 0.22 10.13
C VAL A 20 15.04 -0.47 10.95
N VAL A 21 16.26 0.05 10.89
CA VAL A 21 17.33 -0.32 11.81
C VAL A 21 17.23 0.59 13.03
N SER A 22 16.92 0.01 14.19
CA SER A 22 16.79 0.74 15.45
C SER A 22 17.34 -0.09 16.62
N PHE A 23 17.75 0.60 17.68
CA PHE A 23 18.23 -0.03 18.92
C PHE A 23 17.54 0.61 20.11
N HIS A 24 17.13 -0.21 21.08
CA HIS A 24 16.50 0.26 22.31
C HIS A 24 17.46 1.14 23.10
N ARG A 25 16.97 2.29 23.59
CA ARG A 25 17.76 3.24 24.37
C ARG A 25 17.02 3.59 25.65
N GLU A 26 17.53 3.08 26.76
CA GLU A 26 16.97 3.32 28.07
C GLU A 26 18.07 3.71 29.06
N LYS A 27 17.75 4.64 29.95
CA LYS A 27 18.67 5.08 30.99
C LYS A 27 19.02 3.89 31.89
N PHE A 28 20.32 3.63 32.09
CA PHE A 28 20.86 2.49 32.84
C PHE A 28 20.88 1.14 32.08
N VAL A 29 20.52 1.12 30.79
CA VAL A 29 20.72 -0.04 29.92
C VAL A 29 21.87 0.28 28.94
N PRO A 30 23.09 -0.23 29.17
CA PRO A 30 24.26 0.16 28.37
C PRO A 30 24.22 -0.32 26.92
N PHE A 31 23.60 -1.47 26.65
CA PHE A 31 23.43 -2.03 25.31
C PHE A 31 22.01 -2.55 25.13
N GLY A 32 21.09 -1.68 24.74
CA GLY A 32 19.76 -2.12 24.32
C GLY A 32 19.85 -2.92 23.03
N GLY A 33 19.10 -4.02 22.96
CA GLY A 33 19.03 -4.87 21.78
C GLY A 33 18.41 -4.14 20.57
N PRO A 34 18.49 -4.75 19.38
CA PRO A 34 17.80 -4.23 18.20
C PRO A 34 16.29 -4.23 18.44
N ASP A 35 15.64 -3.12 18.10
CA ASP A 35 14.20 -2.90 18.28
C ASP A 35 13.54 -2.30 17.02
N GLY A 36 14.13 -2.58 15.86
CA GLY A 36 13.60 -2.14 14.57
C GLY A 36 12.35 -2.93 14.17
N GLY A 37 11.27 -2.25 13.82
CA GLY A 37 10.09 -2.87 13.21
C GLY A 37 10.22 -3.07 11.69
N ASP A 38 9.45 -4.02 11.17
CA ASP A 38 9.33 -4.29 9.75
C ASP A 38 8.48 -3.23 9.03
N GLY A 39 8.59 -3.15 7.70
CA GLY A 39 7.66 -2.37 6.90
C GLY A 39 6.34 -3.10 6.72
N GLY A 40 5.26 -2.36 6.50
CA GLY A 40 3.96 -2.93 6.15
C GLY A 40 3.88 -3.32 4.68
N ASP A 41 2.99 -4.26 4.35
CA ASP A 41 2.74 -4.63 2.96
C ASP A 41 2.04 -3.48 2.21
N GLY A 42 2.29 -3.38 0.90
CA GLY A 42 1.53 -2.47 0.04
C GLY A 42 0.13 -2.99 -0.26
N GLY A 43 -0.78 -2.08 -0.57
CA GLY A 43 -2.15 -2.39 -0.99
C GLY A 43 -2.21 -3.11 -2.35
N SER A 44 -3.25 -3.91 -2.54
CA SER A 44 -3.50 -4.71 -3.74
C SER A 44 -4.63 -4.11 -4.58
N ILE A 45 -4.48 -4.09 -5.91
CA ILE A 45 -5.56 -3.66 -6.80
C ILE A 45 -6.38 -4.87 -7.27
N PHE A 46 -7.70 -4.76 -7.16
CA PHE A 46 -8.66 -5.76 -7.64
C PHE A 46 -9.50 -5.21 -8.79
N VAL A 47 -9.97 -6.12 -9.65
CA VAL A 47 -11.03 -5.83 -10.62
C VAL A 47 -12.25 -6.62 -10.20
N GLU A 48 -13.32 -5.91 -9.83
CA GLU A 48 -14.58 -6.51 -9.40
C GLU A 48 -15.68 -6.23 -10.43
N ALA A 49 -16.36 -7.29 -10.87
CA ALA A 49 -17.47 -7.17 -11.79
C ALA A 49 -18.75 -6.76 -11.05
N ASN A 50 -19.51 -5.81 -11.61
CA ASN A 50 -20.77 -5.34 -11.04
C ASN A 50 -21.86 -5.31 -12.12
N GLU A 51 -22.96 -6.02 -11.91
CA GLU A 51 -24.08 -6.13 -12.86
C GLU A 51 -24.80 -4.80 -13.14
N ALA A 52 -24.69 -3.81 -12.25
CA ALA A 52 -25.28 -2.50 -12.45
C ALA A 52 -24.49 -1.61 -13.44
N LEU A 53 -23.23 -1.96 -13.72
CA LEU A 53 -22.35 -1.20 -14.62
C LEU A 53 -22.45 -1.73 -16.05
N ASN A 54 -22.93 -0.88 -16.96
CA ASN A 54 -23.23 -1.27 -18.33
C ASN A 54 -22.17 -0.80 -19.37
N THR A 55 -21.18 -0.01 -18.95
CA THR A 55 -20.19 0.60 -19.85
C THR A 55 -18.84 0.77 -19.17
N LEU A 56 -17.75 0.77 -19.94
CA LEU A 56 -16.41 1.14 -19.44
C LEU A 56 -16.11 2.64 -19.57
N SER A 57 -17.13 3.49 -19.74
CA SER A 57 -16.94 4.91 -20.03
C SER A 57 -16.21 5.67 -18.92
N GLU A 58 -16.34 5.24 -17.66
CA GLU A 58 -15.67 5.86 -16.51
C GLU A 58 -14.14 5.65 -16.53
N TYR A 59 -13.69 4.49 -17.02
CA TYR A 59 -12.27 4.13 -17.12
C TYR A 59 -11.51 4.90 -18.23
N ARG A 60 -12.18 5.77 -18.99
CA ARG A 60 -11.52 6.70 -19.91
C ARG A 60 -11.03 7.97 -19.24
N PHE A 61 -11.70 8.41 -18.16
CA PHE A 61 -11.38 9.69 -17.51
C PHE A 61 -10.30 9.49 -16.45
N THR A 62 -10.50 8.51 -15.57
CA THR A 62 -9.44 8.00 -14.70
C THR A 62 -8.74 6.91 -15.47
N ARG A 63 -7.42 7.01 -15.67
CA ARG A 63 -6.63 6.01 -16.41
C ARG A 63 -5.55 5.35 -15.56
N THR A 64 -5.34 5.85 -14.34
CA THR A 64 -4.32 5.36 -13.43
C THR A 64 -4.96 5.10 -12.06
N TRP A 65 -4.79 3.88 -11.56
CA TRP A 65 -5.17 3.47 -10.22
C TRP A 65 -3.92 3.03 -9.49
N LEU A 66 -3.69 3.62 -8.31
CA LEU A 66 -2.55 3.34 -7.47
C LEU A 66 -3.10 2.90 -6.11
N ALA A 67 -2.74 1.71 -5.66
CA ALA A 67 -3.02 1.31 -4.28
C ALA A 67 -2.04 1.99 -3.32
N GLU A 68 -2.38 2.01 -2.04
CA GLU A 68 -1.59 2.68 -1.03
C GLU A 68 -0.28 1.92 -0.75
N ASP A 69 0.82 2.65 -0.59
CA ASP A 69 2.09 2.06 -0.16
C ASP A 69 2.03 1.67 1.33
N GLY A 70 2.69 0.59 1.72
CA GLY A 70 2.78 0.19 3.13
C GLY A 70 3.63 1.17 3.94
N GLU A 71 3.27 1.38 5.21
CA GLU A 71 4.04 2.27 6.08
C GLU A 71 5.42 1.69 6.40
N LYS A 72 6.39 2.58 6.65
CA LYS A 72 7.70 2.16 7.17
C LYS A 72 7.60 1.64 8.61
N GLY A 73 8.49 0.70 8.94
CA GLY A 73 8.73 0.29 10.32
C GLY A 73 9.26 1.43 11.19
N LYS A 74 9.04 1.32 12.50
CA LYS A 74 9.44 2.29 13.52
C LYS A 74 10.19 1.56 14.65
N GLY A 75 11.06 2.30 15.36
CA GLY A 75 11.73 1.78 16.55
C GLY A 75 10.72 1.41 17.65
N GLY A 76 11.15 0.58 18.61
CA GLY A 76 10.30 -0.03 19.61
C GLY A 76 9.48 -1.22 19.07
N ASN A 77 10.03 -1.99 18.13
CA ASN A 77 9.41 -3.16 17.48
C ASN A 77 8.04 -2.86 16.86
N ARG A 78 7.89 -1.66 16.26
CA ARG A 78 6.62 -1.22 15.67
C ARG A 78 6.64 -1.45 14.17
N THR A 79 5.96 -2.50 13.73
CA THR A 79 5.75 -2.80 12.31
C THR A 79 4.86 -1.75 11.66
N GLY A 80 5.19 -1.39 10.41
CA GLY A 80 4.39 -0.48 9.61
C GLY A 80 3.01 -1.08 9.27
N ALA A 81 2.00 -0.22 9.16
CA ALA A 81 0.67 -0.62 8.72
C ALA A 81 0.66 -1.05 7.24
N LYS A 82 -0.22 -2.00 6.92
CA LYS A 82 -0.53 -2.38 5.54
C LYS A 82 -1.22 -1.20 4.84
N GLY A 83 -0.86 -0.92 3.59
CA GLY A 83 -1.60 0.03 2.75
C GLY A 83 -2.99 -0.50 2.39
N GLU A 84 -3.96 0.39 2.25
CA GLU A 84 -5.30 0.03 1.79
C GLU A 84 -5.28 -0.50 0.35
N ASP A 85 -6.10 -1.54 0.13
CA ASP A 85 -6.28 -2.20 -1.16
C ASP A 85 -7.10 -1.32 -2.14
#